data_AF-A0A850BPN6-F1
#
_entry.id   AF-A0A850BPN6-F1
#
_cell.length_a   1.000
_cell.length_b   1.000
_cell.length_c   1.000
_cell.angle_alpha   90.00
_cell.angle_beta   90.00
_cell.angle_gamma   90.00
#
_symmetry.space_group_name_H-M   'P 1'
#
loop_
_entity.id
_entity.type
_entity.pdbx_description
1 polymer ?
#
loop_
_entity_poly.entity_id
_entity_poly.type
_entity_poly.pdbx_seq_one_letter_code
_entity_poly.pdbx_strand_id
1 'polypeptide(L)'
;MTPPRPHGSIFLVFGFGIALAGCADADPVSLTSSSNGPPPDPGPTGAVNLEIYETEIQTCPVGNVHIDIGNVSSAPPVTFENGKAGVAVACAVLPEAGKLRASGSLAQGAKVFSFRDVVTDGSSAIGFVKVADPATGTEYATPDAKPCVFQFAPGSLQGVEAGKILVQFDCSSLVSAADPAHECSLRYGYVLLEHCEGEPE
;
A
#
# COMPACT_ATOMS: atom_id res chain seq x y z
N MET A 1 38.51 19.31 -10.66
CA MET A 1 38.00 20.60 -11.15
C MET A 1 36.57 20.37 -11.60
N THR A 2 35.62 20.83 -10.81
CA THR A 2 34.18 20.56 -11.00
C THR A 2 33.51 21.81 -11.56
N PRO A 3 32.72 21.75 -12.64
CA PRO A 3 32.06 22.93 -13.18
C PRO A 3 30.86 23.34 -12.30
N PRO A 4 30.53 24.65 -12.21
CA PRO A 4 29.37 25.13 -11.46
C PRO A 4 28.05 24.86 -12.22
N ARG A 5 26.99 24.54 -11.47
CA ARG A 5 25.61 24.39 -11.96
C ARG A 5 24.95 25.78 -12.14
N PRO A 6 24.15 26.00 -13.20
CA PRO A 6 23.38 27.23 -13.35
C PRO A 6 22.08 27.17 -12.52
N HIS A 7 21.83 28.23 -11.75
CA HIS A 7 20.54 28.52 -11.14
C HIS A 7 19.62 29.16 -12.20
N GLY A 8 18.58 28.44 -12.61
CA GLY A 8 17.49 28.98 -13.42
C GLY A 8 16.30 29.33 -12.54
N SER A 9 16.15 30.62 -12.21
CA SER A 9 14.92 31.17 -11.64
C SER A 9 13.95 31.48 -12.77
N ILE A 10 12.77 30.87 -12.76
CA ILE A 10 11.64 31.27 -13.61
C ILE A 10 10.51 31.76 -12.70
N PHE A 11 10.28 33.07 -12.76
CA PHE A 11 9.07 33.73 -12.28
C PHE A 11 8.00 33.62 -13.37
N LEU A 12 6.84 33.08 -13.04
CA LEU A 12 5.62 33.32 -13.81
C LEU A 12 4.54 33.84 -12.88
N VAL A 13 4.34 35.15 -12.97
CA VAL A 13 3.20 35.88 -12.43
C VAL A 13 2.07 35.75 -13.44
N PHE A 14 1.00 35.07 -13.07
CA PHE A 14 -0.30 35.21 -13.74
C PHE A 14 -1.29 35.81 -12.75
N GLY A 15 -1.56 37.11 -12.95
CA GLY A 15 -2.79 37.71 -12.48
C GLY A 15 -3.87 37.55 -13.54
N PHE A 16 -5.13 37.41 -13.10
CA PHE A 16 -6.29 38.22 -13.50
C PHE A 16 -7.59 37.47 -13.15
N GLY A 17 -8.59 38.23 -12.70
CA GLY A 17 -9.99 37.87 -12.89
C GLY A 17 -10.85 37.87 -11.62
N ILE A 18 -11.22 39.05 -11.14
CA ILE A 18 -12.35 39.27 -10.23
C ILE A 18 -13.63 39.28 -11.09
N ALA A 19 -14.67 38.52 -10.70
CA ALA A 19 -16.03 38.73 -11.19
C ALA A 19 -17.09 38.37 -10.12
N LEU A 20 -17.64 39.45 -9.56
CA LEU A 20 -19.04 39.78 -9.25
C LEU A 20 -19.95 38.80 -8.49
N ALA A 21 -20.46 39.37 -7.39
CA ALA A 21 -21.53 38.90 -6.53
C ALA A 21 -22.89 38.81 -7.25
N GLY A 22 -23.61 37.74 -6.98
CA GLY A 22 -25.05 37.62 -7.18
C GLY A 22 -25.65 36.95 -5.94
N CYS A 23 -26.40 37.71 -5.15
CA CYS A 23 -27.17 37.20 -4.02
C CYS A 23 -28.44 36.55 -4.55
N ALA A 24 -28.63 35.26 -4.28
CA ALA A 24 -29.90 34.58 -4.38
C ALA A 24 -30.27 34.10 -2.96
N ASP A 25 -31.30 34.71 -2.38
CA ASP A 25 -31.96 34.25 -1.16
C ASP A 25 -32.59 32.87 -1.43
N ALA A 26 -31.96 31.83 -0.90
CA ALA A 26 -32.50 30.48 -0.90
C ALA A 26 -32.93 30.13 0.53
N ASP A 27 -34.22 29.80 0.69
CA ASP A 27 -34.83 29.37 1.93
C ASP A 27 -34.05 28.21 2.59
N PRO A 28 -33.76 28.28 3.90
CA PRO A 28 -33.04 27.22 4.60
C PRO A 28 -33.95 26.01 4.79
N VAL A 29 -33.83 25.04 3.88
CA VAL A 29 -34.41 23.70 4.10
C VAL A 29 -33.57 23.02 5.18
N SER A 30 -34.06 23.07 6.43
CA SER A 30 -33.52 22.28 7.54
C SER A 30 -33.70 20.78 7.26
N LEU A 31 -32.70 20.18 6.62
CA LEU A 31 -32.54 18.73 6.56
C LEU A 31 -32.07 18.24 7.93
N THR A 32 -33.02 18.02 8.85
CA THR A 32 -32.79 17.25 10.07
C THR A 32 -32.66 15.77 9.71
N SER A 33 -31.55 15.39 9.11
CA SER A 33 -31.16 13.99 8.95
C SER A 33 -30.63 13.45 10.29
N SER A 34 -31.52 13.33 11.29
CA SER A 34 -31.25 12.56 12.52
C SER A 34 -31.32 11.08 12.19
N SER A 35 -30.30 10.60 11.49
CA SER A 35 -30.02 9.18 11.35
C SER A 35 -29.42 8.69 12.68
N ASN A 36 -30.28 8.20 13.58
CA ASN A 36 -29.88 7.47 14.79
C ASN A 36 -29.37 6.04 14.48
N GLY A 37 -28.84 5.81 13.28
CA GLY A 37 -28.18 4.56 12.94
C GLY A 37 -26.82 4.45 13.63
N PRO A 38 -26.31 3.22 13.85
CA PRO A 38 -24.90 3.03 14.18
C PRO A 38 -24.03 3.80 13.18
N PRO A 39 -22.90 4.38 13.62
CA PRO A 39 -21.96 4.97 12.67
C PRO A 39 -21.59 3.92 11.61
N PRO A 40 -21.42 4.31 10.34
CA PRO A 40 -20.99 3.39 9.31
C PRO A 40 -19.68 2.72 9.75
N ASP A 41 -19.57 1.42 9.49
CA ASP A 41 -18.36 0.65 9.76
C ASP A 41 -17.16 1.32 9.07
N PRO A 42 -16.03 1.58 9.76
CA PRO A 42 -14.83 2.06 9.10
C PRO A 42 -14.47 1.13 7.93
N GLY A 43 -14.38 1.70 6.74
CA GLY A 43 -13.89 0.97 5.57
C GLY A 43 -12.41 0.56 5.74
N PRO A 44 -11.89 -0.29 4.83
CA PRO A 44 -10.53 -0.80 4.92
C PRO A 44 -9.49 0.33 4.93
N THR A 45 -8.49 0.18 5.79
CA THR A 45 -7.36 1.11 5.92
C THR A 45 -6.04 0.37 5.81
N GLY A 46 -4.98 1.08 5.42
CA GLY A 46 -3.69 0.42 5.26
C GLY A 46 -2.47 1.31 5.13
N ALA A 47 -1.31 0.68 5.31
CA ALA A 47 0.00 1.21 5.01
C ALA A 47 0.93 0.12 4.48
N VAL A 48 1.86 0.49 3.61
CA VAL A 48 2.95 -0.37 3.12
C VAL A 48 4.23 0.44 2.98
N ASN A 49 5.35 -0.14 3.41
CA ASN A 49 6.70 0.39 3.20
C ASN A 49 7.58 -0.76 2.72
N LEU A 50 8.17 -0.65 1.53
CA LEU A 50 9.07 -1.66 0.98
C LEU A 50 10.10 -1.04 0.04
N GLU A 51 11.20 -1.76 -0.15
CA GLU A 51 12.25 -1.41 -1.08
C GLU A 51 12.66 -2.65 -1.89
N ILE A 52 12.73 -2.48 -3.21
CA ILE A 52 13.18 -3.50 -4.16
C ILE A 52 14.62 -3.14 -4.55
N TYR A 53 15.51 -4.12 -4.44
CA TYR A 53 16.92 -3.93 -4.68
C TYR A 53 17.41 -4.87 -5.78
N GLU A 54 18.38 -4.37 -6.54
CA GLU A 54 19.26 -5.19 -7.36
C GLU A 54 20.17 -6.05 -6.46
N THR A 55 20.39 -7.31 -6.84
CA THR A 55 21.45 -8.14 -6.24
C THR A 55 22.55 -8.38 -7.28
N GLU A 56 23.75 -8.79 -6.87
CA GLU A 56 24.90 -8.95 -7.78
C GLU A 56 24.65 -9.90 -8.97
N ILE A 57 23.58 -10.71 -8.93
CA ILE A 57 23.21 -11.71 -9.94
C ILE A 57 21.90 -11.34 -10.67
N GLN A 58 21.23 -10.26 -10.23
CA GLN A 58 19.88 -9.88 -10.64
C GLN A 58 19.91 -8.55 -11.38
N THR A 59 19.08 -8.39 -12.41
CA THR A 59 19.00 -7.17 -13.22
C THR A 59 17.73 -6.41 -12.87
N CYS A 60 17.83 -5.51 -11.90
CA CYS A 60 16.75 -4.59 -11.58
C CYS A 60 16.94 -3.26 -12.32
N PRO A 61 15.89 -2.43 -12.46
CA PRO A 61 16.07 -1.05 -12.85
C PRO A 61 17.12 -0.38 -11.96
N VAL A 62 17.97 0.44 -12.57
CA VAL A 62 19.00 1.20 -11.84
C VAL A 62 18.29 2.21 -10.92
N GLY A 63 18.40 1.99 -9.61
CA GLY A 63 17.74 2.80 -8.58
C GLY A 63 16.69 1.95 -7.86
N ASN A 64 16.90 1.75 -6.56
CA ASN A 64 15.99 0.96 -5.72
C ASN A 64 14.55 1.44 -5.89
N VAL A 65 13.61 0.53 -6.15
CA VAL A 65 12.20 0.89 -6.26
C VAL A 65 11.63 0.95 -4.85
N HIS A 66 11.17 2.14 -4.46
CA HIS A 66 10.54 2.35 -3.15
C HIS A 66 9.03 2.49 -3.30
N ILE A 67 8.29 1.70 -2.52
CA ILE A 67 6.84 1.83 -2.40
C ILE A 67 6.50 2.14 -0.95
N ASP A 68 6.21 3.42 -0.72
CA ASP A 68 5.74 3.93 0.56
C ASP A 68 4.34 4.53 0.38
N ILE A 69 3.36 3.88 1.00
CA ILE A 69 1.98 4.37 1.16
C ILE A 69 1.71 4.34 2.66
N GLY A 70 1.73 5.50 3.30
CA GLY A 70 1.65 5.59 4.76
C GLY A 70 3.01 5.35 5.44
N ASN A 71 2.97 5.01 6.72
CA ASN A 71 4.17 4.69 7.50
C ASN A 71 3.86 3.64 8.58
N VAL A 72 4.26 2.39 8.35
CA VAL A 72 4.08 1.27 9.27
C VAL A 72 5.02 1.38 10.48
N SER A 73 6.16 2.08 10.34
CA SER A 73 7.19 2.19 11.38
C SER A 73 6.99 3.34 12.37
N SER A 74 6.02 4.24 12.14
CA SER A 74 5.71 5.33 13.08
C SER A 74 4.93 4.82 14.30
N ALA A 75 4.92 5.61 15.39
CA ALA A 75 4.18 5.31 16.60
C ALA A 75 3.22 6.47 16.95
N PRO A 76 1.89 6.33 16.68
CA PRO A 76 1.23 5.21 16.01
C PRO A 76 1.54 5.12 14.51
N PRO A 77 1.29 3.96 13.85
CA PRO A 77 1.38 3.85 12.39
C PRO A 77 0.51 4.87 11.68
N VAL A 78 0.97 5.39 10.54
CA VAL A 78 0.19 6.29 9.68
C VAL A 78 -0.44 5.45 8.56
N THR A 79 -1.74 5.19 8.65
CA THR A 79 -2.54 4.49 7.64
C THR A 79 -3.39 5.45 6.82
N PHE A 80 -3.84 4.99 5.65
CA PHE A 80 -4.79 5.70 4.82
C PHE A 80 -6.07 4.89 4.66
N GLU A 81 -7.21 5.57 4.73
CA GLU A 81 -8.53 4.99 4.45
C GLU A 81 -8.76 4.84 2.95
N ASN A 82 -9.47 3.79 2.56
CA ASN A 82 -9.91 3.59 1.20
C ASN A 82 -10.72 4.80 0.67
N GLY A 83 -10.37 5.28 -0.52
CA GLY A 83 -10.99 6.43 -1.16
C GLY A 83 -10.49 7.80 -0.68
N LYS A 84 -9.62 7.87 0.32
CA LYS A 84 -9.01 9.15 0.77
C LYS A 84 -7.67 9.38 0.08
N ALA A 85 -7.39 10.65 -0.25
CA ALA A 85 -6.10 11.06 -0.84
C ALA A 85 -5.66 10.23 -2.08
N GLY A 86 -6.63 9.77 -2.88
CA GLY A 86 -6.36 8.93 -4.05
C GLY A 86 -5.82 7.53 -3.71
N VAL A 87 -5.99 7.08 -2.47
CA VAL A 87 -5.61 5.75 -2.01
C VAL A 87 -6.75 4.78 -2.25
N ALA A 88 -6.43 3.62 -2.83
CA ALA A 88 -7.30 2.46 -2.88
C ALA A 88 -6.74 1.38 -1.94
N VAL A 89 -7.57 0.91 -1.02
CA VAL A 89 -7.24 -0.19 -0.11
C VAL A 89 -8.31 -1.27 -0.27
N ALA A 90 -7.88 -2.51 -0.48
CA ALA A 90 -8.75 -3.67 -0.43
C ALA A 90 -8.03 -4.78 0.32
N CYS A 91 -8.70 -5.43 1.26
CA CYS A 91 -8.11 -6.53 2.02
C CYS A 91 -9.18 -7.49 2.56
N ALA A 92 -8.76 -8.75 2.72
CA ALA A 92 -9.60 -9.81 3.26
C ALA A 92 -8.77 -10.71 4.17
N VAL A 93 -9.31 -11.03 5.34
CA VAL A 93 -8.76 -12.04 6.27
C VAL A 93 -9.83 -13.08 6.53
N LEU A 94 -9.71 -14.24 5.89
CA LEU A 94 -10.74 -15.27 5.87
C LEU A 94 -10.28 -16.53 6.62
N PRO A 95 -11.17 -17.24 7.32
CA PRO A 95 -10.85 -18.52 7.93
C PRO A 95 -10.65 -19.62 6.87
N GLU A 96 -9.60 -20.43 7.02
CA GLU A 96 -9.29 -21.56 6.16
C GLU A 96 -8.72 -22.72 6.98
N ALA A 97 -9.45 -23.84 7.05
CA ALA A 97 -8.99 -25.07 7.71
C ALA A 97 -8.42 -24.86 9.15
N GLY A 98 -9.02 -23.95 9.92
CA GLY A 98 -8.59 -23.61 11.28
C GLY A 98 -7.44 -22.59 11.36
N LYS A 99 -7.07 -21.98 10.23
CA LYS A 99 -6.08 -20.91 10.09
C LYS A 99 -6.76 -19.65 9.53
N LEU A 100 -5.99 -18.57 9.40
CA LEU A 100 -6.41 -17.37 8.67
C LEU A 100 -5.60 -17.25 7.38
N ARG A 101 -6.30 -17.02 6.26
CA ARG A 101 -5.72 -16.61 4.99
C ARG A 101 -5.94 -15.11 4.82
N ALA A 102 -4.86 -14.37 4.64
CA ALA A 102 -4.89 -12.95 4.34
C ALA A 102 -4.54 -12.67 2.87
N SER A 103 -5.17 -11.64 2.33
CA SER A 103 -4.84 -11.04 1.04
C SER A 103 -5.11 -9.54 1.09
N GLY A 104 -4.43 -8.77 0.25
CA GLY A 104 -4.66 -7.34 0.21
C GLY A 104 -3.96 -6.62 -0.93
N SER A 105 -4.39 -5.38 -1.16
CA SER A 105 -3.80 -4.47 -2.12
C SER A 105 -3.87 -3.03 -1.62
N LEU A 106 -2.83 -2.28 -1.91
CA LEU A 106 -2.74 -0.84 -1.69
C LEU A 106 -2.27 -0.17 -2.98
N ALA A 107 -2.95 0.90 -3.38
CA ALA A 107 -2.52 1.73 -4.49
C ALA A 107 -2.66 3.22 -4.16
N GLN A 108 -1.70 4.03 -4.60
CA GLN A 108 -1.73 5.48 -4.52
C GLN A 108 -1.00 6.09 -5.71
N GLY A 109 -1.76 6.66 -6.67
CA GLY A 109 -1.20 7.12 -7.93
C GLY A 109 -0.56 5.96 -8.72
N ALA A 110 0.72 6.07 -9.02
CA ALA A 110 1.48 5.03 -9.74
C ALA A 110 2.05 3.92 -8.82
N LYS A 111 1.98 4.10 -7.49
CA LYS A 111 2.44 3.10 -6.52
C LYS A 111 1.37 2.03 -6.38
N VAL A 112 1.72 0.77 -6.65
CA VAL A 112 0.81 -0.38 -6.51
C VAL A 112 1.54 -1.51 -5.81
N PHE A 113 0.90 -2.05 -4.77
CA PHE A 113 1.34 -3.25 -4.04
C PHE A 113 0.14 -4.16 -3.82
N SER A 114 0.34 -5.46 -3.98
CA SER A 114 -0.63 -6.46 -3.55
C SER A 114 0.05 -7.73 -3.09
N PHE A 115 -0.65 -8.47 -2.24
CA PHE A 115 -0.27 -9.81 -1.83
C PHE A 115 -1.47 -10.73 -1.77
N ARG A 116 -1.21 -12.04 -1.89
CA ARG A 116 -2.25 -13.07 -1.77
C ARG A 116 -1.72 -14.32 -1.09
N ASP A 117 -2.66 -15.14 -0.66
CA ASP A 117 -2.43 -16.49 -0.14
C ASP A 117 -1.52 -16.55 1.07
N VAL A 118 -1.54 -15.53 1.93
CA VAL A 118 -0.78 -15.50 3.18
C VAL A 118 -1.51 -16.31 4.23
N VAL A 119 -1.17 -17.59 4.33
CA VAL A 119 -1.78 -18.53 5.28
C VAL A 119 -0.85 -18.73 6.48
N THR A 120 -1.34 -18.46 7.69
CA THR A 120 -0.54 -18.55 8.90
C THR A 120 -0.22 -20.01 9.29
N ASP A 121 1.05 -20.31 9.59
CA ASP A 121 1.49 -21.62 10.10
C ASP A 121 2.42 -21.46 11.31
N GLY A 122 1.95 -20.74 12.32
CA GLY A 122 2.75 -20.40 13.51
C GLY A 122 3.44 -19.05 13.36
N SER A 123 4.78 -19.03 13.41
CA SER A 123 5.57 -17.78 13.38
C SER A 123 5.86 -17.24 11.98
N SER A 124 5.43 -17.94 10.93
CA SER A 124 5.60 -17.49 9.55
C SER A 124 4.44 -17.92 8.66
N ALA A 125 4.35 -17.29 7.51
CA ALA A 125 3.45 -17.64 6.43
C ALA A 125 4.20 -17.55 5.09
N ILE A 126 3.65 -18.22 4.08
CA ILE A 126 4.12 -18.14 2.70
C ILE A 126 3.05 -17.40 1.91
N GLY A 127 3.43 -16.55 0.96
CA GLY A 127 2.49 -15.86 0.09
C GLY A 127 3.15 -15.31 -1.17
N PHE A 128 2.35 -14.64 -1.99
CA PHE A 128 2.81 -14.06 -3.26
C PHE A 128 2.64 -12.56 -3.23
N VAL A 129 3.64 -11.83 -3.70
CA VAL A 129 3.62 -10.37 -3.78
C VAL A 129 3.64 -9.93 -5.24
N LYS A 130 2.95 -8.84 -5.53
CA LYS A 130 3.04 -8.10 -6.78
C LYS A 130 3.22 -6.62 -6.47
N VAL A 131 4.09 -5.97 -7.23
CA VAL A 131 4.43 -4.55 -7.10
C VAL A 131 4.52 -3.92 -8.47
N ALA A 132 4.18 -2.64 -8.58
CA ALA A 132 4.44 -1.85 -9.79
C ALA A 132 5.46 -0.76 -9.47
N ASP A 133 6.50 -0.66 -10.31
CA ASP A 133 7.44 0.45 -10.25
C ASP A 133 6.72 1.75 -10.63
N PRO A 134 6.63 2.73 -9.71
CA PRO A 134 5.93 3.98 -9.97
C PRO A 134 6.59 4.86 -11.05
N ALA A 135 7.87 4.63 -11.37
CA ALA A 135 8.58 5.39 -12.39
C ALA A 135 8.33 4.85 -13.80
N THR A 136 8.30 3.53 -13.96
CA THR A 136 8.19 2.87 -15.28
C THR A 136 6.81 2.26 -15.55
N GLY A 137 6.02 2.02 -14.50
CA GLY A 137 4.79 1.22 -14.57
C GLY A 137 5.05 -0.28 -14.73
N THR A 138 6.31 -0.72 -14.70
CA THR A 138 6.66 -2.15 -14.83
C THR A 138 6.19 -2.91 -13.61
N GLU A 139 5.47 -4.00 -13.83
CA GLU A 139 5.03 -4.88 -12.75
C GLU A 139 6.08 -5.95 -12.47
N TYR A 140 6.29 -6.25 -11.19
CA TYR A 140 7.11 -7.35 -10.72
C TYR A 140 6.25 -8.25 -9.83
N ALA A 141 6.39 -9.56 -10.00
CA ALA A 141 5.63 -10.53 -9.23
C ALA A 141 6.51 -11.65 -8.73
N THR A 142 6.20 -12.17 -7.55
CA THR A 142 6.84 -13.35 -7.00
C THR A 142 6.49 -14.58 -7.86
N PRO A 143 7.47 -15.36 -8.36
CA PRO A 143 7.17 -16.56 -9.11
C PRO A 143 6.68 -17.67 -8.17
N ASP A 144 5.80 -18.56 -8.67
CA ASP A 144 5.19 -19.63 -7.86
C ASP A 144 6.23 -20.57 -7.21
N ALA A 145 7.39 -20.74 -7.87
CA ALA A 145 8.48 -21.57 -7.37
C ALA A 145 9.32 -20.94 -6.24
N LYS A 146 9.19 -19.62 -6.00
CA LYS A 146 9.96 -18.90 -4.97
C LYS A 146 9.05 -17.90 -4.22
N PRO A 147 8.03 -18.38 -3.48
CA PRO A 147 7.11 -17.49 -2.78
C PRO A 147 7.83 -16.64 -1.72
N CYS A 148 7.19 -15.54 -1.30
CA CYS A 148 7.71 -14.68 -0.25
C CYS A 148 7.46 -15.30 1.12
N VAL A 149 8.35 -14.98 2.06
CA VAL A 149 8.23 -15.37 3.46
C VAL A 149 7.69 -14.20 4.25
N PHE A 150 6.57 -14.41 4.93
CA PHE A 150 5.93 -13.47 5.84
C PHE A 150 6.27 -13.88 7.27
N GLN A 151 6.84 -12.96 8.06
CA GLN A 151 7.38 -13.22 9.38
C GLN A 151 6.56 -12.47 10.44
N PHE A 152 6.18 -13.19 11.51
CA PHE A 152 5.48 -12.63 12.65
C PHE A 152 6.43 -12.64 13.86
N ALA A 153 6.94 -11.48 14.25
CA ALA A 153 7.86 -11.40 15.38
C ALA A 153 7.15 -11.78 16.70
N PRO A 154 7.62 -12.82 17.42
CA PRO A 154 6.99 -13.24 18.69
C PRO A 154 7.00 -12.10 19.73
N GLY A 155 5.86 -11.91 20.40
CA GLY A 155 5.72 -10.85 21.41
C GLY A 155 5.61 -9.43 20.85
N SER A 156 5.47 -9.28 19.52
CA SER A 156 5.13 -8.02 18.88
C SER A 156 3.63 -7.95 18.54
N LEU A 157 3.20 -6.82 17.97
CA LEU A 157 1.86 -6.67 17.39
C LEU A 157 1.74 -7.30 15.98
N GLN A 158 2.81 -7.90 15.46
CA GLN A 158 2.78 -8.54 14.14
C GLN A 158 2.00 -9.86 14.21
N GLY A 159 1.08 -10.03 13.27
CA GLY A 159 0.19 -11.18 13.22
C GLY A 159 -0.87 -11.03 12.15
N VAL A 160 -1.68 -12.07 12.03
CA VAL A 160 -2.94 -12.07 11.28
C VAL A 160 -4.06 -12.35 12.28
N GLU A 161 -5.01 -11.45 12.35
CA GLU A 161 -6.19 -11.50 13.21
C GLU A 161 -7.43 -11.22 12.36
N ALA A 162 -8.63 -11.51 12.87
CA ALA A 162 -9.86 -11.14 12.15
C ALA A 162 -9.83 -9.63 11.83
N GLY A 163 -10.08 -9.29 10.57
CA GLY A 163 -10.07 -7.90 10.10
C GLY A 163 -8.70 -7.20 10.04
N LYS A 164 -7.59 -7.88 10.39
CA LYS A 164 -6.27 -7.23 10.51
C LYS A 164 -5.09 -8.09 10.11
N ILE A 165 -4.11 -7.48 9.45
CA ILE A 165 -2.78 -8.07 9.22
C ILE A 165 -1.69 -7.01 9.41
N LEU A 166 -0.69 -7.33 10.23
CA LEU A 166 0.53 -6.54 10.40
C LEU A 166 1.72 -7.49 10.30
N VAL A 167 2.55 -7.33 9.28
CA VAL A 167 3.58 -8.33 8.99
C VAL A 167 4.79 -7.74 8.28
N GLN A 168 5.96 -8.33 8.56
CA GLN A 168 7.17 -8.13 7.77
C GLN A 168 7.29 -9.24 6.73
N PHE A 169 7.72 -8.94 5.50
CA PHE A 169 7.91 -9.94 4.47
C PHE A 169 9.19 -9.73 3.67
N ASP A 170 9.71 -10.84 3.14
CA ASP A 170 10.90 -10.90 2.31
C ASP A 170 10.61 -11.74 1.06
N CYS A 171 11.00 -11.24 -0.11
CA CYS A 171 10.89 -11.95 -1.37
C CYS A 171 12.28 -12.12 -1.97
N SER A 172 12.76 -13.36 -2.02
CA SER A 172 14.05 -13.67 -2.64
C SER A 172 14.09 -13.41 -4.16
N SER A 173 12.90 -13.37 -4.78
CA SER A 173 12.72 -13.27 -6.22
C SER A 173 11.43 -12.52 -6.55
N LEU A 174 11.54 -11.54 -7.43
CA LEU A 174 10.48 -10.80 -8.07
C LEU A 174 10.81 -10.71 -9.56
N VAL A 175 9.96 -11.27 -10.42
CA VAL A 175 10.21 -11.34 -11.86
C VAL A 175 9.40 -10.25 -12.56
N SER A 176 10.05 -9.51 -13.46
CA SER A 176 9.38 -8.50 -14.28
C SER A 176 8.37 -9.15 -15.23
N ALA A 177 7.15 -8.61 -15.27
CA ALA A 177 6.13 -9.01 -16.23
C ALA A 177 6.49 -8.61 -17.67
N ALA A 178 7.30 -7.56 -17.83
CA ALA A 178 7.74 -7.08 -19.14
C ALA A 178 8.92 -7.89 -19.70
N ASP A 179 9.79 -8.39 -18.83
CA ASP A 179 10.93 -9.24 -19.20
C ASP A 179 11.24 -10.26 -18.09
N PRO A 180 10.85 -11.54 -18.26
CA PRO A 180 11.09 -12.56 -17.25
C PRO A 180 12.57 -12.87 -16.95
N ALA A 181 13.51 -12.40 -17.79
CA ALA A 181 14.94 -12.49 -17.50
C ALA A 181 15.40 -11.47 -16.44
N HIS A 182 14.60 -10.42 -16.20
CA HIS A 182 14.82 -9.45 -15.15
C HIS A 182 14.19 -9.92 -13.84
N GLU A 183 15.06 -10.42 -12.97
CA GLU A 183 14.72 -10.85 -11.61
C GLU A 183 15.24 -9.82 -10.61
N CYS A 184 14.49 -9.58 -9.54
CA CYS A 184 14.77 -8.66 -8.45
C CYS A 184 14.58 -9.32 -7.08
N SER A 185 14.99 -8.63 -6.02
CA SER A 185 14.70 -9.06 -4.65
C SER A 185 14.08 -7.94 -3.83
N LEU A 186 13.29 -8.30 -2.83
CA LEU A 186 12.70 -7.38 -1.87
C LEU A 186 13.05 -7.88 -0.47
N ARG A 187 13.59 -6.99 0.35
CA ARG A 187 13.91 -7.27 1.75
C ARG A 187 13.23 -6.27 2.66
N TYR A 188 12.83 -6.73 3.84
CA TYR A 188 12.26 -5.91 4.92
C TYR A 188 11.02 -5.11 4.48
N GLY A 189 10.13 -5.72 3.70
CA GLY A 189 8.83 -5.12 3.40
C GLY A 189 7.93 -5.18 4.63
N TYR A 190 7.16 -4.12 4.88
CA TYR A 190 6.17 -4.06 5.95
C TYR A 190 4.81 -3.70 5.38
N VAL A 191 3.77 -4.40 5.84
CA VAL A 191 2.38 -4.08 5.52
C VAL A 191 1.53 -4.11 6.77
N LEU A 192 0.64 -3.11 6.88
CA LEU A 192 -0.44 -3.03 7.85
C LEU A 192 -1.75 -2.84 7.08
N LEU A 193 -2.72 -3.71 7.31
CA LEU A 193 -4.09 -3.56 6.82
C LEU A 193 -5.05 -3.80 7.99
N GLU A 194 -6.06 -2.95 8.11
CA GLU A 194 -7.07 -2.99 9.18
C GLU A 194 -8.46 -2.81 8.57
N HIS A 195 -9.49 -3.27 9.30
CA HIS A 195 -10.88 -3.27 8.85
C HIS A 195 -11.07 -4.05 7.53
N CYS A 196 -10.38 -5.20 7.44
CA CYS A 196 -10.48 -6.10 6.30
C CYS A 196 -11.78 -6.91 6.33
N GLU A 197 -12.28 -7.27 5.15
CA GLU A 197 -13.43 -8.16 5.03
C GLU A 197 -13.14 -9.52 5.68
N GLY A 198 -14.15 -10.11 6.33
CA GLY A 198 -14.05 -11.41 6.98
C GLY A 198 -14.10 -11.41 8.51
N GLU A 199 -14.52 -10.31 9.16
CA GLU A 199 -14.94 -10.39 10.56
C GLU A 199 -16.11 -11.38 10.69
N PRO A 200 -16.01 -12.39 11.58
CA PRO A 200 -17.19 -13.18 11.91
C PRO A 200 -18.21 -12.25 12.59
N GLU A 201 -19.45 -12.23 12.08
CA GLU A 201 -20.61 -11.64 12.78
C GLU A 201 -20.77 -12.20 14.21
#